data_AF-A0AAV3R8N4-F1
#
_entry.id   AF-A0AAV3R8N4-F1
#
_cell.length_a   1.000
_cell.length_b   1.000
_cell.length_c   1.000
_cell.angle_alpha   90.00
_cell.angle_beta   90.00
_cell.angle_gamma   90.00
#
_symmetry.space_group_name_H-M   'P 1'
#
loop_
_entity.id
_entity.type
_entity.pdbx_description
1 polymer ?
#
loop_
_entity_poly.entity_id
_entity_poly.type
_entity_poly.pdbx_seq_one_letter_code
_entity_poly.pdbx_strand_id
1 'polypeptide(L)'
;MGSSQKSFFVFLLHVLVLHFVVLLTRAENITHAPEAIYVLGDSLVDVGNNNHIKLSIIKADFPHNGVDYPDKKATGRFSNGKNAVDFLAEKVGLPTSPPYLQNVNQNFLKGVNFASGGAGILNTTNDGTIHRAISLTRQVEMFGSVVQKLEKQLNTNGVHKHISNSLFVIVIGSNDMFGYFGSNSEFAKTTSPQQYVDMMISTFQFQFKALHMLGARKFLIVGVGVIGCCPSQRIRTKTGECKEDINLWTTKYNQQLKVLLEQLKSTLGDINYTYFDTYGALSKLITNPSTYGFTAPEEACCGLGKLRAEFACLPISHYCANRNEHIFWDLYHPTEATDRILVDFIYNGQQFVTPINLQQLINST
;
A
#
# COMPACT_ATOMS: atom_id res chain seq x y z
N MET A 1 -40.80 33.76 -47.04
CA MET A 1 -40.60 32.59 -46.15
C MET A 1 -39.23 31.88 -46.30
N GLY A 2 -38.43 32.10 -47.36
CA GLY A 2 -37.21 31.31 -47.61
C GLY A 2 -35.89 31.74 -46.93
N SER A 3 -35.79 32.93 -46.33
CA SER A 3 -34.55 33.41 -45.70
C SER A 3 -34.37 32.89 -44.26
N SER A 4 -35.42 32.98 -43.45
CA SER A 4 -35.40 32.57 -42.04
C SER A 4 -35.18 31.06 -41.85
N GLN A 5 -35.77 30.22 -42.72
CA GLN A 5 -35.53 28.78 -42.71
C GLN A 5 -34.07 28.42 -43.03
N LYS A 6 -33.42 29.13 -43.97
CA LYS A 6 -32.01 28.89 -44.31
C LYS A 6 -31.08 29.23 -43.14
N SER A 7 -31.31 30.35 -42.45
CA SER A 7 -30.54 30.70 -41.24
C SER A 7 -30.74 29.68 -40.12
N PHE A 8 -31.96 29.17 -39.93
CA PHE A 8 -32.23 28.14 -38.92
C PHE A 8 -31.49 26.83 -39.21
N PHE A 9 -31.49 26.36 -40.46
CA PHE A 9 -30.75 25.16 -40.87
C PHE A 9 -29.24 25.31 -40.73
N VAL A 10 -28.68 26.47 -41.09
CA VAL A 10 -27.24 26.75 -40.94
C VAL A 10 -26.85 26.77 -39.47
N PHE A 11 -27.67 27.37 -38.60
CA PHE A 11 -27.44 27.38 -37.15
C PHE A 11 -27.48 25.97 -36.56
N LEU A 12 -28.47 25.15 -36.93
CA LEU A 12 -28.60 23.77 -36.46
C LEU A 12 -27.39 22.91 -36.87
N LEU A 13 -26.91 23.09 -38.11
CA LEU A 13 -25.73 22.40 -38.62
C LEU A 13 -24.46 22.78 -37.82
N HIS A 14 -24.28 24.06 -37.49
CA HIS A 14 -23.14 24.50 -36.67
C HIS A 14 -23.19 23.93 -35.26
N VAL A 15 -24.37 23.85 -34.64
CA VAL A 15 -24.54 23.25 -33.30
C VAL A 15 -24.23 21.75 -33.32
N LEU A 16 -24.69 21.04 -34.36
CA LEU A 16 -24.41 19.62 -34.54
C LEU A 16 -22.92 19.35 -34.79
N VAL A 17 -22.26 20.17 -35.61
CA VAL A 17 -20.82 20.08 -35.85
C VAL A 17 -20.03 20.39 -34.58
N LEU A 18 -20.43 21.40 -33.79
CA LEU A 18 -19.81 21.69 -32.49
C LEU A 18 -19.98 20.53 -31.50
N HIS A 19 -21.17 19.92 -31.42
CA HIS A 19 -21.38 18.73 -30.59
C HIS A 19 -20.54 17.55 -31.05
N PHE A 20 -20.44 17.32 -32.36
CA PHE A 20 -19.63 16.24 -32.93
C PHE A 20 -18.13 16.47 -32.71
N VAL A 21 -17.65 17.71 -32.81
CA VAL A 21 -16.27 18.10 -32.49
C VAL A 21 -16.01 17.95 -30.99
N VAL A 22 -16.92 18.36 -30.10
CA VAL A 22 -16.79 18.15 -28.65
C VAL A 22 -16.76 16.66 -28.29
N LEU A 23 -17.55 15.83 -28.97
CA LEU A 23 -17.52 14.37 -28.84
C LEU A 23 -16.21 13.75 -29.38
N LEU A 24 -15.64 14.28 -30.46
CA LEU A 24 -14.34 13.88 -30.99
C LEU A 24 -13.16 14.37 -30.14
N THR A 25 -13.29 15.50 -29.44
CA THR A 25 -12.26 16.02 -28.51
C THR A 25 -12.35 15.42 -27.11
N ARG A 26 -13.36 14.59 -26.81
CA ARG A 26 -13.21 13.55 -25.80
C ARG A 26 -12.30 12.48 -26.39
N ALA A 27 -11.02 12.81 -26.50
CA ALA A 27 -10.00 11.79 -26.39
C ALA A 27 -10.34 11.03 -25.10
N GLU A 28 -10.80 9.78 -25.24
CA GLU A 28 -10.69 8.86 -24.13
C GLU A 28 -9.22 8.98 -23.71
N ASN A 29 -8.97 9.51 -22.51
CA ASN A 29 -7.66 9.35 -21.90
C ASN A 29 -7.49 7.85 -21.75
N ILE A 30 -6.92 7.20 -22.78
CA ILE A 30 -6.56 5.80 -22.76
C ILE A 30 -5.58 5.70 -21.60
N THR A 31 -6.08 5.23 -20.48
CA THR A 31 -5.26 4.97 -19.30
C THR A 31 -4.43 3.75 -19.67
N HIS A 32 -3.14 3.97 -19.91
CA HIS A 32 -2.24 2.85 -20.16
C HIS A 32 -2.04 2.13 -18.84
N ALA A 33 -2.58 0.91 -18.75
CA ALA A 33 -2.28 0.01 -17.65
C ALA A 33 -0.76 -0.19 -17.57
N PRO A 34 -0.17 -0.23 -16.36
CA PRO A 34 1.24 -0.61 -16.22
C PRO A 34 1.45 -2.03 -16.76
N GLU A 35 2.68 -2.35 -17.15
CA GLU A 35 2.99 -3.69 -17.67
C GLU A 35 2.83 -4.79 -16.60
N ALA A 36 3.21 -4.44 -15.36
CA ALA A 36 3.16 -5.29 -14.18
C ALA A 36 3.05 -4.44 -12.89
N ILE A 37 2.69 -5.09 -11.78
CA ILE A 37 2.79 -4.51 -10.43
C ILE A 37 3.77 -5.34 -9.59
N TYR A 38 4.89 -4.76 -9.21
CA TYR A 38 5.82 -5.36 -8.25
C TYR A 38 5.60 -4.75 -6.88
N VAL A 39 5.33 -5.59 -5.89
CA VAL A 39 4.90 -5.14 -4.56
C VAL A 39 5.95 -5.50 -3.54
N LEU A 40 6.41 -4.51 -2.80
CA LEU A 40 7.32 -4.66 -1.66
C LEU A 40 6.63 -4.05 -0.43
N GLY A 41 6.76 -4.68 0.72
CA GLY A 41 6.14 -4.16 1.91
C GLY A 41 5.95 -5.14 3.06
N ASP A 42 5.04 -4.78 3.95
CA ASP A 42 4.66 -5.56 5.11
C ASP A 42 3.27 -6.23 4.97
N SER A 43 2.64 -6.54 6.10
CA SER A 43 1.33 -7.20 6.17
C SER A 43 0.21 -6.42 5.49
N LEU A 44 0.33 -5.10 5.35
CA LEU A 44 -0.69 -4.26 4.72
C LEU A 44 -0.88 -4.59 3.23
N VAL A 45 0.12 -5.20 2.60
CA VAL A 45 0.08 -5.61 1.20
C VAL A 45 0.54 -7.05 0.98
N ASP A 46 0.74 -7.85 2.03
CA ASP A 46 1.03 -9.29 1.90
C ASP A 46 -0.22 -10.04 1.41
N VAL A 47 -0.01 -10.91 0.41
CA VAL A 47 -1.05 -11.74 -0.21
C VAL A 47 -0.88 -13.23 0.08
N GLY A 48 0.02 -13.58 1.01
CA GLY A 48 0.23 -14.94 1.50
C GLY A 48 1.67 -15.44 1.52
N ASN A 49 2.69 -14.58 1.36
CA ASN A 49 4.09 -15.01 1.45
C ASN A 49 4.40 -15.60 2.83
N ASN A 50 3.85 -15.01 3.89
CA ASN A 50 4.10 -15.47 5.26
C ASN A 50 3.68 -16.91 5.54
N ASN A 51 2.72 -17.45 4.78
CA ASN A 51 2.28 -18.84 4.89
C ASN A 51 3.42 -19.82 4.58
N HIS A 52 4.39 -19.40 3.77
CA HIS A 52 5.51 -20.19 3.31
C HIS A 52 6.80 -19.95 4.11
N ILE A 53 6.78 -19.05 5.10
CA ILE A 53 7.90 -18.82 6.00
C ILE A 53 7.85 -19.86 7.12
N LYS A 54 8.83 -20.77 7.12
CA LYS A 54 8.97 -21.82 8.13
C LYS A 54 9.07 -21.20 9.52
N LEU A 55 8.35 -21.78 10.48
CA LEU A 55 8.35 -21.42 11.91
C LEU A 55 7.87 -20.01 12.27
N SER A 56 7.55 -19.14 11.28
CA SER A 56 7.01 -17.82 11.58
C SER A 56 5.58 -17.92 12.12
N ILE A 57 5.29 -17.24 13.24
CA ILE A 57 3.93 -17.14 13.79
C ILE A 57 3.16 -15.95 13.20
N ILE A 58 3.81 -15.08 12.43
CA ILE A 58 3.18 -13.92 11.80
C ILE A 58 2.46 -14.42 10.54
N LYS A 59 1.26 -14.96 10.70
CA LYS A 59 0.43 -15.49 9.60
C LYS A 59 -0.99 -14.96 9.70
N ALA A 60 -1.71 -15.05 8.58
CA ALA A 60 -3.13 -14.74 8.47
C ALA A 60 -3.88 -15.77 7.59
N ASP A 61 -3.39 -17.01 7.57
CA ASP A 61 -3.95 -18.16 6.83
C ASP A 61 -4.94 -18.99 7.65
N PHE A 62 -5.53 -18.37 8.66
CA PHE A 62 -6.51 -18.98 9.56
C PHE A 62 -7.76 -18.10 9.72
N PRO A 63 -8.92 -18.70 10.05
CA PRO A 63 -10.13 -17.94 10.38
C PRO A 63 -9.87 -16.94 11.53
N HIS A 64 -10.38 -15.72 11.48
CA HIS A 64 -11.44 -15.24 10.58
C HIS A 64 -10.94 -14.41 9.39
N ASN A 65 -9.63 -14.38 9.14
CA ASN A 65 -9.08 -13.67 7.98
C ASN A 65 -9.68 -14.20 6.67
N GLY A 66 -9.92 -13.31 5.71
CA GLY A 66 -10.50 -13.67 4.42
C GLY A 66 -11.98 -14.09 4.44
N VAL A 67 -12.72 -13.85 5.53
CA VAL A 67 -14.18 -14.13 5.61
C VAL A 67 -15.01 -13.45 4.51
N ASP A 68 -14.57 -12.30 4.01
CA ASP A 68 -15.16 -11.54 2.90
C ASP A 68 -14.42 -11.73 1.57
N TYR A 69 -13.31 -12.48 1.56
CA TYR A 69 -12.64 -12.82 0.31
C TYR A 69 -13.61 -13.62 -0.59
N PRO A 70 -13.52 -13.54 -1.93
CA PRO A 70 -14.52 -14.15 -2.82
C PRO A 70 -14.80 -15.64 -2.57
N ASP A 71 -13.80 -16.42 -2.15
CA ASP A 71 -13.94 -17.85 -1.82
C ASP A 71 -14.10 -18.12 -0.31
N LYS A 72 -14.15 -17.05 0.50
CA LYS A 72 -14.26 -17.03 1.97
C LYS A 72 -13.15 -17.81 2.67
N LYS A 73 -11.96 -17.88 2.06
CA LYS A 73 -10.79 -18.54 2.65
C LYS A 73 -9.77 -17.53 3.13
N ALA A 74 -9.14 -17.88 4.24
CA ALA A 74 -7.96 -17.18 4.73
C ALA A 74 -6.79 -17.43 3.77
N THR A 75 -6.44 -16.42 2.96
CA THR A 75 -5.36 -16.54 1.97
C THR A 75 -3.99 -16.14 2.53
N GLY A 76 -3.89 -15.67 3.77
CA GLY A 76 -2.69 -15.01 4.30
C GLY A 76 -2.67 -13.50 4.12
N ARG A 77 -3.78 -12.88 3.69
CA ARG A 77 -3.97 -11.43 3.77
C ARG A 77 -4.37 -11.07 5.20
N PHE A 78 -3.71 -10.08 5.78
CA PHE A 78 -4.01 -9.56 7.12
C PHE A 78 -5.23 -8.63 7.08
N SER A 79 -6.38 -9.16 6.66
CA SER A 79 -7.64 -8.44 6.46
C SER A 79 -8.82 -9.42 6.51
N ASN A 80 -10.04 -8.90 6.69
CA ASN A 80 -11.26 -9.67 6.47
C ASN A 80 -11.43 -10.14 5.03
N GLY A 81 -10.76 -9.53 4.05
CA GLY A 81 -10.91 -9.89 2.65
C GLY A 81 -9.72 -9.44 1.81
N LYS A 82 -9.99 -8.68 0.75
CA LYS A 82 -8.96 -8.03 -0.07
C LYS A 82 -8.21 -6.98 0.76
N ASN A 83 -6.94 -6.80 0.45
CA ASN A 83 -6.16 -5.69 0.99
C ASN A 83 -5.90 -4.62 -0.09
N ALA A 84 -5.19 -3.55 0.27
CA ALA A 84 -4.95 -2.41 -0.63
C ALA A 84 -4.39 -2.81 -2.01
N VAL A 85 -3.52 -3.83 -2.09
CA VAL A 85 -2.87 -4.17 -3.37
C VAL A 85 -3.80 -4.91 -4.34
N ASP A 86 -4.82 -5.61 -3.84
CA ASP A 86 -5.87 -6.17 -4.68
C ASP A 86 -6.66 -5.06 -5.38
N PHE A 87 -7.06 -4.05 -4.61
CA PHE A 87 -7.80 -2.92 -5.16
C PHE A 87 -6.97 -2.08 -6.11
N LEU A 88 -5.67 -1.90 -5.84
CA LEU A 88 -4.75 -1.24 -6.76
C LEU A 88 -4.70 -1.98 -8.11
N ALA A 89 -4.58 -3.31 -8.10
CA ALA A 89 -4.56 -4.12 -9.30
C ALA A 89 -5.86 -3.99 -10.10
N GLU A 90 -7.02 -4.04 -9.43
CA GLU A 90 -8.34 -3.83 -10.03
C GLU A 90 -8.45 -2.46 -10.72
N LYS A 91 -8.01 -1.39 -10.05
CA LYS A 91 -8.08 -0.02 -10.57
C LYS A 91 -7.24 0.19 -11.83
N VAL A 92 -6.16 -0.58 -12.00
CA VAL A 92 -5.29 -0.48 -13.18
C VAL A 92 -5.52 -1.61 -14.19
N GLY A 93 -6.54 -2.44 -13.99
CA GLY A 93 -6.93 -3.50 -14.94
C GLY A 93 -5.96 -4.68 -14.99
N LEU A 94 -5.25 -4.97 -13.90
CA LEU A 94 -4.34 -6.11 -13.78
C LEU A 94 -4.87 -7.14 -12.75
N PRO A 95 -4.48 -8.42 -12.88
CA PRO A 95 -4.69 -9.39 -11.80
C PRO A 95 -3.84 -8.99 -10.58
N THR A 96 -4.30 -9.33 -9.37
CA THR A 96 -3.46 -9.19 -8.17
C THR A 96 -2.16 -9.98 -8.36
N SER A 97 -1.03 -9.31 -8.13
CA SER A 97 0.29 -9.94 -8.13
C SER A 97 0.35 -11.11 -7.12
N PRO A 98 0.70 -12.33 -7.54
CA PRO A 98 0.74 -13.49 -6.66
C PRO A 98 1.89 -13.41 -5.64
N PRO A 99 1.84 -14.13 -4.50
CA PRO A 99 2.93 -14.17 -3.55
C PRO A 99 4.17 -14.87 -4.17
N TYR A 100 5.33 -14.25 -4.04
CA TYR A 100 6.60 -14.74 -4.58
C TYR A 100 6.92 -16.16 -4.13
N LEU A 101 6.73 -16.48 -2.85
CA LEU A 101 7.07 -17.80 -2.29
C LEU A 101 6.13 -18.92 -2.74
N GLN A 102 4.94 -18.59 -3.26
CA GLN A 102 4.00 -19.57 -3.80
C GLN A 102 4.04 -19.67 -5.33
N ASN A 103 4.70 -18.75 -6.05
CA ASN A 103 4.63 -18.67 -7.50
C ASN A 103 5.43 -19.81 -8.19
N VAL A 104 4.85 -21.01 -8.21
CA VAL A 104 5.43 -22.24 -8.75
C VAL A 104 5.73 -22.12 -10.25
N ASN A 105 4.86 -21.41 -10.98
CA ASN A 105 5.00 -21.23 -12.43
C ASN A 105 6.12 -20.26 -12.82
N GLN A 106 6.67 -19.51 -11.85
CA GLN A 106 7.70 -18.50 -12.06
C GLN A 106 7.39 -17.52 -13.20
N ASN A 107 6.11 -17.21 -13.40
CA ASN A 107 5.67 -16.19 -14.33
C ASN A 107 5.57 -14.86 -13.58
N PHE A 108 6.37 -13.89 -14.01
CA PHE A 108 6.49 -12.58 -13.38
C PHE A 108 6.10 -11.44 -14.33
N LEU A 109 5.63 -11.75 -15.55
CA LEU A 109 5.31 -10.76 -16.58
C LEU A 109 4.18 -9.81 -16.18
N LYS A 110 3.27 -10.22 -15.29
CA LYS A 110 2.22 -9.34 -14.75
C LYS A 110 2.50 -8.87 -13.32
N GLY A 111 3.70 -9.14 -12.82
CA GLY A 111 4.13 -8.73 -11.50
C GLY A 111 4.13 -9.86 -10.48
N VAL A 112 4.62 -9.55 -9.30
CA VAL A 112 4.70 -10.46 -8.16
C VAL A 112 4.80 -9.66 -6.87
N ASN A 113 4.30 -10.25 -5.80
CA ASN A 113 4.27 -9.64 -4.50
C ASN A 113 5.34 -10.27 -3.58
N PHE A 114 6.27 -9.44 -3.12
CA PHE A 114 7.36 -9.81 -2.21
C PHE A 114 7.06 -9.44 -0.74
N ALA A 115 5.96 -8.73 -0.49
CA ALA A 115 5.62 -8.24 0.83
C ALA A 115 5.44 -9.37 1.84
N SER A 116 5.75 -9.09 3.10
CA SER A 116 5.77 -10.08 4.16
C SER A 116 5.28 -9.48 5.47
N GLY A 117 4.26 -10.09 6.07
CA GLY A 117 3.77 -9.70 7.38
C GLY A 117 4.90 -9.56 8.41
N GLY A 118 4.92 -8.42 9.11
CA GLY A 118 5.95 -8.09 10.09
C GLY A 118 7.24 -7.49 9.51
N ALA A 119 7.39 -7.37 8.19
CA ALA A 119 8.59 -6.82 7.59
C ALA A 119 8.83 -5.37 8.01
N GLY A 120 10.10 -5.03 8.24
CA GLY A 120 10.57 -3.66 8.39
C GLY A 120 11.51 -3.22 7.29
N ILE A 121 11.82 -1.93 7.30
CA ILE A 121 12.89 -1.33 6.51
C ILE A 121 14.24 -1.85 7.00
N LEU A 122 14.42 -1.88 8.32
CA LEU A 122 15.63 -2.40 8.94
C LEU A 122 15.62 -3.92 8.97
N ASN A 123 16.77 -4.53 8.70
CA ASN A 123 16.90 -5.99 8.69
C ASN A 123 16.70 -6.62 10.07
N THR A 124 16.85 -5.85 11.15
CA THR A 124 16.65 -6.29 12.54
C THR A 124 15.19 -6.30 12.97
N THR A 125 14.28 -5.74 12.17
CA THR A 125 12.86 -5.74 12.49
C THR A 125 12.28 -7.13 12.23
N ASN A 126 11.85 -7.81 13.30
CA ASN A 126 11.23 -9.14 13.25
C ASN A 126 12.15 -10.21 12.60
N ASP A 127 13.42 -10.21 12.99
CA ASP A 127 14.47 -11.13 12.51
C ASP A 127 14.67 -12.38 13.40
N GLY A 128 13.90 -12.49 14.48
CA GLY A 128 13.98 -13.59 15.44
C GLY A 128 13.50 -14.94 14.90
N THR A 129 13.68 -15.99 15.72
CA THR A 129 13.45 -17.39 15.32
C THR A 129 11.99 -17.71 14.99
N ILE A 130 11.03 -17.11 15.71
CA ILE A 130 9.59 -17.39 15.55
C ILE A 130 8.78 -16.22 14.98
N HIS A 131 9.33 -15.01 14.98
CA HIS A 131 8.67 -13.81 14.43
C HIS A 131 9.24 -13.45 13.05
N ARG A 132 9.66 -14.44 12.27
CA ARG A 132 10.46 -14.21 11.07
C ARG A 132 9.66 -13.55 9.96
N ALA A 133 10.13 -12.40 9.47
CA ALA A 133 9.64 -11.70 8.29
C ALA A 133 10.71 -11.61 7.19
N ILE A 134 10.30 -11.26 5.97
CA ILE A 134 11.22 -10.97 4.86
C ILE A 134 11.46 -9.46 4.83
N SER A 135 12.63 -9.00 5.29
CA SER A 135 12.94 -7.55 5.33
C SER A 135 12.93 -6.90 3.94
N LEU A 136 12.80 -5.57 3.88
CA LEU A 136 12.83 -4.82 2.62
C LEU A 136 14.08 -5.15 1.78
N THR A 137 15.25 -5.24 2.41
CA THR A 137 16.50 -5.66 1.75
C THR A 137 16.32 -6.98 1.02
N ARG A 138 15.77 -7.99 1.71
CA ARG A 138 15.58 -9.32 1.12
C ARG A 138 14.52 -9.31 0.01
N GLN A 139 13.50 -8.46 0.12
CA GLN A 139 12.50 -8.29 -0.93
C GLN A 139 13.11 -7.66 -2.21
N VAL A 140 14.03 -6.70 -2.07
CA VAL A 140 14.77 -6.14 -3.21
C VAL A 140 15.70 -7.18 -3.85
N GLU A 141 16.36 -8.02 -3.06
CA GLU A 141 17.16 -9.14 -3.58
C GLU A 141 16.30 -10.17 -4.35
N MET A 142 15.10 -10.45 -3.86
CA MET A 142 14.12 -11.29 -4.56
C MET A 142 13.71 -10.66 -5.89
N PHE A 143 13.51 -9.34 -5.93
CA PHE A 143 13.24 -8.63 -7.18
C PHE A 143 14.42 -8.75 -8.16
N GLY A 144 15.66 -8.59 -7.70
CA GLY A 144 16.85 -8.83 -8.54
C GLY A 144 16.88 -10.25 -9.14
N SER A 145 16.45 -11.26 -8.37
CA SER A 145 16.29 -12.63 -8.86
C SER A 145 15.18 -12.76 -9.91
N VAL A 146 14.12 -11.96 -9.82
CA VAL A 146 13.05 -11.89 -10.83
C VAL A 146 13.54 -11.24 -12.11
N VAL A 147 14.33 -10.16 -12.02
CA VAL A 147 14.94 -9.52 -13.21
C VAL A 147 15.74 -10.53 -14.03
N GLN A 148 16.61 -11.31 -13.39
CA GLN A 148 17.40 -12.36 -14.07
C GLN A 148 16.54 -13.44 -14.75
N LYS A 149 15.33 -13.69 -14.25
CA LYS A 149 14.38 -14.64 -14.87
C LYS A 149 13.66 -14.00 -16.05
N LEU A 150 13.28 -12.73 -15.94
CA LEU A 150 12.69 -11.97 -17.04
C LEU A 150 13.66 -11.84 -18.21
N GLU A 151 14.96 -11.67 -17.96
CA GLU A 151 16.02 -11.66 -18.99
C GLU A 151 16.15 -12.97 -19.78
N LYS A 152 15.63 -14.08 -19.26
CA LYS A 152 15.55 -15.35 -19.98
C LYS A 152 14.28 -15.47 -20.83
N GLN A 153 13.23 -14.70 -20.50
CA GLN A 153 11.94 -14.72 -21.18
C GLN A 153 11.83 -13.62 -22.24
N LEU A 154 12.49 -12.48 -21.99
CA LEU A 154 12.54 -11.30 -22.83
C LEU A 154 14.00 -10.99 -23.18
N ASN A 155 14.25 -10.35 -24.32
CA ASN A 155 15.59 -9.80 -24.57
C ASN A 155 15.88 -8.60 -23.64
N THR A 156 17.14 -8.18 -23.55
CA THR A 156 17.59 -7.10 -22.64
C THR A 156 16.78 -5.81 -22.78
N ASN A 157 16.53 -5.36 -24.02
CA ASN A 157 15.72 -4.16 -24.28
C ASN A 157 14.26 -4.35 -23.84
N GLY A 158 13.72 -5.55 -24.04
CA GLY A 158 12.38 -5.94 -23.62
C GLY A 158 12.23 -5.90 -22.10
N VAL A 159 13.21 -6.43 -21.35
CA VAL A 159 13.21 -6.38 -19.87
C VAL A 159 13.26 -4.94 -19.38
N HIS A 160 14.19 -4.13 -19.89
CA HIS A 160 14.29 -2.73 -19.48
C HIS A 160 12.99 -1.97 -19.70
N LYS A 161 12.39 -2.09 -20.89
CA LYS A 161 11.11 -1.46 -21.21
C LYS A 161 9.97 -1.98 -20.34
N HIS A 162 9.93 -3.30 -20.09
CA HIS A 162 8.92 -3.93 -19.24
C HIS A 162 8.97 -3.37 -17.82
N ILE A 163 10.15 -3.38 -17.21
CA ILE A 163 10.34 -2.93 -15.83
C ILE A 163 10.11 -1.41 -15.71
N SER A 164 10.61 -0.61 -16.65
CA SER A 164 10.42 0.86 -16.60
C SER A 164 8.94 1.25 -16.71
N ASN A 165 8.13 0.46 -17.42
CA ASN A 165 6.69 0.66 -17.57
C ASN A 165 5.85 -0.06 -16.51
N SER A 166 6.48 -0.75 -15.56
CA SER A 166 5.81 -1.42 -14.45
C SER A 166 5.67 -0.50 -13.23
N LEU A 167 4.66 -0.74 -12.41
CA LEU A 167 4.42 -0.04 -11.16
C LEU A 167 5.11 -0.76 -9.99
N PHE A 168 5.86 -0.02 -9.18
CA PHE A 168 6.46 -0.50 -7.92
C PHE A 168 5.69 0.08 -6.75
N VAL A 169 5.05 -0.78 -5.96
CA VAL A 169 4.30 -0.39 -4.76
C VAL A 169 5.15 -0.71 -3.53
N ILE A 170 5.43 0.28 -2.69
CA ILE A 170 6.22 0.12 -1.47
C ILE A 170 5.41 0.56 -0.25
N VAL A 171 5.07 -0.38 0.63
CA VAL A 171 4.31 -0.15 1.87
C VAL A 171 5.06 -0.76 3.05
N ILE A 172 5.85 0.04 3.76
CA ILE A 172 6.80 -0.47 4.76
C ILE A 172 7.08 0.59 5.83
N GLY A 173 7.53 0.18 7.02
CA GLY A 173 8.03 1.07 8.07
C GLY A 173 7.22 1.04 9.37
N SER A 174 5.96 0.59 9.32
CA SER A 174 5.09 0.51 10.51
C SER A 174 5.68 -0.42 11.58
N ASN A 175 6.24 -1.57 11.16
CA ASN A 175 6.83 -2.55 12.07
C ASN A 175 8.10 -2.04 12.75
N ASP A 176 8.92 -1.23 12.07
CA ASP A 176 10.11 -0.61 12.67
C ASP A 176 9.69 0.33 13.82
N MET A 177 8.66 1.15 13.59
CA MET A 177 8.12 2.05 14.61
C MET A 177 7.46 1.28 15.78
N PHE A 178 6.65 0.26 15.49
CA PHE A 178 6.07 -0.59 16.54
C PHE A 178 7.16 -1.29 17.36
N GLY A 179 8.22 -1.77 16.71
CA GLY A 179 9.37 -2.39 17.35
C GLY A 179 10.13 -1.42 18.25
N TYR A 180 10.44 -0.22 17.73
CA TYR A 180 11.19 0.79 18.48
C TYR A 180 10.43 1.30 19.71
N PHE A 181 9.13 1.58 19.60
CA PHE A 181 8.30 2.08 20.70
C PHE A 181 7.65 0.96 21.54
N GLY A 182 8.03 -0.31 21.29
CA GLY A 182 7.65 -1.44 22.12
C GLY A 182 8.33 -1.40 23.49
N SER A 183 7.65 -1.91 24.53
CA SER A 183 8.16 -1.91 25.91
C SER A 183 9.50 -2.67 26.08
N ASN A 184 9.77 -3.64 25.21
CA ASN A 184 10.97 -4.48 25.24
C ASN A 184 11.99 -4.10 24.16
N SER A 185 11.92 -2.88 23.64
CA SER A 185 12.83 -2.40 22.60
C SER A 185 14.24 -2.24 23.16
N GLU A 186 15.16 -3.12 22.74
CA GLU A 186 16.59 -2.98 23.06
C GLU A 186 17.19 -1.75 22.37
N PHE A 187 16.74 -1.42 21.16
CA PHE A 187 17.18 -0.22 20.44
C PHE A 187 16.85 1.07 21.20
N ALA A 188 15.67 1.16 21.80
CA ALA A 188 15.27 2.34 22.56
C ALA A 188 16.15 2.60 23.80
N LYS A 189 16.91 1.60 24.28
CA LYS A 189 17.83 1.74 25.40
C LYS A 189 19.15 2.42 25.01
N THR A 190 19.57 2.30 23.76
CA THR A 190 20.90 2.74 23.30
C THR A 190 20.86 3.75 22.16
N THR A 191 19.70 3.94 21.53
CA THR A 191 19.54 4.74 20.31
C THR A 191 18.38 5.70 20.47
N SER A 192 18.63 6.99 20.26
CA SER A 192 17.58 8.00 20.28
C SER A 192 16.59 7.80 19.12
N PRO A 193 15.34 8.27 19.24
CA PRO A 193 14.37 8.07 18.17
C PRO A 193 14.77 8.76 16.85
N GLN A 194 15.49 9.88 16.95
CA GLN A 194 16.02 10.58 15.78
C GLN A 194 17.04 9.72 15.03
N GLN A 195 18.01 9.15 15.74
CA GLN A 195 19.01 8.25 15.15
C GLN A 195 18.34 7.02 14.51
N TYR A 196 17.27 6.51 15.13
CA TYR A 196 16.52 5.38 14.58
C TYR A 196 15.81 5.74 13.27
N VAL A 197 15.14 6.90 13.21
CA VAL A 197 14.53 7.43 11.98
C VAL A 197 15.59 7.66 10.90
N ASP A 198 16.74 8.22 11.25
CA ASP A 198 17.82 8.47 10.29
C ASP A 198 18.34 7.14 9.70
N MET A 199 18.45 6.07 10.51
CA MET A 199 18.77 4.73 10.02
C MET A 199 17.71 4.16 9.07
N MET A 200 16.42 4.34 9.39
CA MET A 200 15.33 3.91 8.51
C MET A 200 15.40 4.64 7.16
N ILE A 201 15.60 5.96 7.17
CA ILE A 201 15.71 6.78 5.95
C ILE A 201 16.92 6.39 5.11
N SER A 202 18.09 6.22 5.73
CA SER A 202 19.30 5.79 5.02
C SER A 202 19.15 4.40 4.40
N THR A 203 18.56 3.45 5.14
CA THR A 203 18.32 2.09 4.65
C THR A 203 17.30 2.10 3.51
N PHE A 204 16.20 2.83 3.65
CA PHE A 204 15.21 2.99 2.57
C PHE A 204 15.84 3.60 1.31
N GLN A 205 16.65 4.65 1.44
CA GLN A 205 17.35 5.26 0.32
C GLN A 205 18.23 4.25 -0.42
N PHE A 206 18.97 3.42 0.32
CA PHE A 206 19.82 2.40 -0.27
C PHE A 206 19.00 1.38 -1.07
N GLN A 207 17.91 0.87 -0.51
CA GLN A 207 17.04 -0.09 -1.18
C GLN A 207 16.30 0.52 -2.38
N PHE A 208 15.88 1.78 -2.29
CA PHE A 208 15.28 2.51 -3.40
C PHE A 208 16.25 2.63 -4.59
N LYS A 209 17.51 3.02 -4.31
CA LYS A 209 18.55 3.11 -5.36
C LYS A 209 18.84 1.73 -5.97
N ALA A 210 18.81 0.66 -5.18
CA ALA A 210 18.95 -0.70 -5.72
C ALA A 210 17.80 -1.09 -6.66
N LEU A 211 16.54 -0.79 -6.31
CA LEU A 211 15.40 -0.98 -7.22
C LEU A 211 15.55 -0.17 -8.51
N HIS A 212 15.98 1.08 -8.40
CA HIS A 212 16.24 1.94 -9.55
C HIS A 212 17.33 1.38 -10.47
N MET A 213 18.45 0.88 -9.91
CA MET A 213 19.50 0.21 -10.68
C MET A 213 18.99 -1.04 -11.39
N LEU A 214 18.02 -1.74 -10.80
CA LEU A 214 17.34 -2.90 -11.41
C LEU A 214 16.29 -2.50 -12.47
N GLY A 215 16.15 -1.22 -12.79
CA GLY A 215 15.31 -0.72 -13.88
C GLY A 215 13.96 -0.13 -13.43
N ALA A 216 13.63 -0.13 -12.14
CA ALA A 216 12.37 0.43 -11.65
C ALA A 216 12.30 1.94 -11.88
N ARG A 217 11.18 2.45 -12.39
CA ARG A 217 10.99 3.87 -12.71
C ARG A 217 9.72 4.51 -12.15
N LYS A 218 8.63 3.76 -11.98
CA LYS A 218 7.35 4.28 -11.47
C LYS A 218 7.07 3.73 -10.08
N PHE A 219 7.02 4.61 -9.07
CA PHE A 219 6.91 4.22 -7.67
C PHE A 219 5.66 4.80 -6.99
N LEU A 220 4.83 3.95 -6.40
CA LEU A 220 3.88 4.32 -5.37
C LEU A 220 4.52 4.04 -4.01
N ILE A 221 4.83 5.11 -3.27
CA ILE A 221 5.41 5.05 -1.92
C ILE A 221 4.33 5.42 -0.91
N VAL A 222 4.07 4.52 0.02
CA VAL A 222 3.02 4.70 1.03
C VAL A 222 3.69 5.07 2.35
N GLY A 223 3.36 6.26 2.88
CA GLY A 223 3.84 6.70 4.18
C GLY A 223 3.28 5.85 5.31
N VAL A 224 3.95 5.85 6.46
CA VAL A 224 3.49 5.13 7.65
C VAL A 224 2.19 5.77 8.15
N GLY A 225 1.18 4.95 8.43
CA GLY A 225 -0.13 5.41 8.92
C GLY A 225 -0.09 6.00 10.33
N VAL A 226 -1.22 6.48 10.84
CA VAL A 226 -1.35 6.98 12.23
C VAL A 226 -1.36 5.83 13.26
N ILE A 227 -0.24 5.10 13.33
CA ILE A 227 -0.14 3.82 14.04
C ILE A 227 -0.30 3.92 15.56
N GLY A 228 -0.10 5.10 16.15
CA GLY A 228 -0.42 5.35 17.56
C GLY A 228 -1.92 5.25 17.86
N CYS A 229 -2.77 5.35 16.83
CA CYS A 229 -4.22 5.17 16.93
C CYS A 229 -4.70 3.75 16.63
N CYS A 230 -3.82 2.81 16.29
CA CYS A 230 -4.21 1.40 16.14
C CYS A 230 -4.78 0.86 17.47
N PRO A 231 -5.77 -0.04 17.43
CA PRO A 231 -6.35 -0.64 18.63
C PRO A 231 -5.31 -1.20 19.61
N SER A 232 -4.24 -1.82 19.09
CA SER A 232 -3.13 -2.35 19.89
C SER A 232 -2.39 -1.30 20.74
N GLN A 233 -2.39 -0.04 20.32
CA GLN A 233 -1.73 1.06 21.02
C GLN A 233 -2.70 1.75 21.97
N ARG A 234 -3.97 1.89 21.58
CA ARG A 234 -5.04 2.45 22.43
C ARG A 234 -5.26 1.66 23.71
N ILE A 235 -5.19 0.33 23.65
CA ILE A 235 -5.32 -0.51 24.86
C ILE A 235 -4.17 -0.32 25.86
N ARG A 236 -3.04 0.28 25.43
CA ARG A 236 -1.90 0.62 26.30
C ARG A 236 -2.07 1.97 27.00
N THR A 237 -3.12 2.73 26.67
CA THR A 237 -3.46 3.97 27.36
C THR A 237 -4.65 3.73 28.30
N LYS A 238 -4.72 4.50 29.39
CA LYS A 238 -5.83 4.39 30.35
C LYS A 238 -7.15 4.82 29.71
N THR A 239 -7.10 5.86 28.88
CA THR A 239 -8.25 6.51 28.24
C THR A 239 -8.71 5.84 26.95
N GLY A 240 -7.89 4.99 26.31
CA GLY A 240 -8.18 4.46 24.96
C GLY A 240 -7.82 5.43 23.84
N GLU A 241 -7.18 6.55 24.16
CA GLU A 241 -6.68 7.53 23.21
C GLU A 241 -5.44 7.03 22.48
N CYS A 242 -5.11 7.71 21.37
CA CYS A 242 -3.92 7.44 20.60
C CYS A 242 -2.63 7.70 21.40
N LYS A 243 -1.59 6.95 21.07
CA LYS A 243 -0.24 7.17 21.58
C LYS A 243 0.49 8.26 20.79
N GLU A 244 0.41 9.49 21.27
CA GLU A 244 0.97 10.67 20.60
C GLU A 244 2.49 10.66 20.44
N ASP A 245 3.21 10.00 21.34
CA ASP A 245 4.66 9.78 21.24
C ASP A 245 5.03 9.01 19.96
N ILE A 246 4.27 7.96 19.64
CA ILE A 246 4.47 7.16 18.42
C ILE A 246 4.06 7.96 17.17
N ASN A 247 2.93 8.66 17.23
CA ASN A 247 2.44 9.48 16.11
C ASN A 247 3.40 10.63 15.75
N LEU A 248 4.02 11.25 16.76
CA LEU A 248 5.04 12.28 16.56
C LEU A 248 6.21 11.78 15.73
N TRP A 249 6.79 10.63 16.10
CA TRP A 249 7.95 10.08 15.40
C TRP A 249 7.61 9.46 14.05
N THR A 250 6.39 8.94 13.92
CA THR A 250 5.84 8.54 12.62
C THR A 250 5.76 9.73 11.65
N THR A 251 5.27 10.87 12.13
CA THR A 251 5.19 12.10 11.34
C THR A 251 6.58 12.59 10.94
N LYS A 252 7.55 12.55 11.86
CA LYS A 252 8.95 12.92 11.55
C LYS A 252 9.57 12.02 10.49
N TYR A 253 9.36 10.70 10.56
CA TYR A 253 9.81 9.77 9.52
C TYR A 253 9.17 10.09 8.18
N ASN A 254 7.84 10.27 8.13
CA ASN A 254 7.13 10.60 6.89
C ASN A 254 7.61 11.92 6.29
N GLN A 255 7.90 12.93 7.10
CA GLN A 255 8.48 14.21 6.65
C GLN A 255 9.86 14.00 6.00
N GLN A 256 10.75 13.26 6.65
CA GLN A 256 12.07 12.96 6.07
C GLN A 256 11.98 12.08 4.82
N LEU A 257 11.04 11.14 4.76
CA LEU A 257 10.80 10.31 3.59
C LEU A 257 10.40 11.15 2.38
N LYS A 258 9.50 12.13 2.56
CA LYS A 258 9.13 13.06 1.48
C LYS A 258 10.33 13.85 0.96
N VAL A 259 11.13 14.41 1.86
CA VAL A 259 12.37 15.14 1.48
C VAL A 259 13.32 14.22 0.72
N LEU A 260 13.49 12.97 1.17
CA LEU A 260 14.31 11.98 0.49
C LEU A 260 13.79 11.69 -0.93
N LEU A 261 12.47 11.55 -1.12
CA LEU A 261 11.88 11.29 -2.44
C LEU A 261 12.11 12.46 -3.42
N GLU A 262 12.00 13.70 -2.94
CA GLU A 262 12.34 14.90 -3.73
C GLU A 262 13.83 14.90 -4.13
N GLN A 263 14.72 14.58 -3.18
CA GLN A 263 16.16 14.45 -3.45
C GLN A 263 16.48 13.34 -4.45
N LEU A 264 15.83 12.18 -4.32
CA LEU A 264 15.99 11.05 -5.24
C LEU A 264 15.51 11.41 -6.64
N LYS A 265 14.37 12.10 -6.78
CA LYS A 265 13.88 12.58 -8.08
C LYS A 265 14.86 13.54 -8.74
N SER A 266 15.41 14.48 -7.97
CA SER A 266 16.42 15.42 -8.44
C SER A 266 17.73 14.72 -8.87
N THR A 267 18.18 13.73 -8.09
CA THR A 267 19.47 13.06 -8.30
C THR A 267 19.43 12.00 -9.40
N LEU A 268 18.34 11.24 -9.50
CA LEU A 268 18.20 10.14 -10.47
C LEU A 268 17.60 10.62 -11.80
N GLY A 269 16.78 11.67 -11.79
CA GLY A 269 16.20 12.32 -12.97
C GLY A 269 15.04 11.56 -13.64
N ASP A 270 15.20 10.25 -13.83
CA ASP A 270 14.31 9.40 -14.63
C ASP A 270 13.25 8.63 -13.82
N ILE A 271 13.14 8.85 -12.51
CA ILE A 271 12.05 8.26 -11.71
C ILE A 271 10.79 9.11 -11.76
N ASN A 272 9.62 8.48 -11.74
CA ASN A 272 8.36 9.13 -11.41
C ASN A 272 7.78 8.46 -10.17
N TYR A 273 7.22 9.25 -9.26
CA TYR A 273 6.66 8.71 -8.03
C TYR A 273 5.39 9.42 -7.62
N THR A 274 4.60 8.72 -6.81
CA THR A 274 3.57 9.29 -5.96
C THR A 274 3.83 8.84 -4.53
N TYR A 275 3.75 9.78 -3.60
CA TYR A 275 3.74 9.54 -2.17
C TYR A 275 2.30 9.64 -1.67
N PHE A 276 1.83 8.62 -0.95
CA PHE A 276 0.55 8.63 -0.26
C PHE A 276 0.72 8.89 1.23
N ASP A 277 0.09 9.96 1.72
CA ASP A 277 0.00 10.34 3.12
C ASP A 277 -1.07 9.52 3.85
N THR A 278 -0.75 8.25 4.09
CA THR A 278 -1.60 7.32 4.84
C THR A 278 -1.91 7.83 6.25
N TYR A 279 -0.96 8.56 6.86
CA TYR A 279 -1.17 9.18 8.17
C TYR A 279 -2.35 10.16 8.12
N GLY A 280 -2.32 11.12 7.18
CA GLY A 280 -3.39 12.08 6.99
C GLY A 280 -4.71 11.42 6.60
N ALA A 281 -4.67 10.45 5.69
CA ALA A 281 -5.87 9.74 5.23
C ALA A 281 -6.56 8.96 6.37
N LEU A 282 -5.84 8.11 7.10
CA LEU A 282 -6.41 7.37 8.23
C LEU A 282 -6.83 8.30 9.38
N SER A 283 -6.08 9.36 9.65
CA SER A 283 -6.48 10.38 10.64
C SER A 283 -7.83 11.01 10.27
N LYS A 284 -8.06 11.24 8.97
CA LYS A 284 -9.33 11.76 8.46
C LYS A 284 -10.48 10.75 8.62
N LEU A 285 -10.23 9.46 8.38
CA LEU A 285 -11.23 8.41 8.60
C LEU A 285 -11.60 8.28 10.07
N ILE A 286 -10.62 8.36 10.99
CA ILE A 286 -10.84 8.25 12.43
C ILE A 286 -11.60 9.47 12.98
N THR A 287 -11.28 10.67 12.51
CA THR A 287 -11.88 11.92 13.01
C THR A 287 -13.25 12.21 12.41
N ASN A 288 -13.52 11.77 11.18
CA ASN A 288 -14.79 11.96 10.48
C ASN A 288 -15.42 10.62 10.03
N PRO A 289 -15.62 9.64 10.92
CA PRO A 289 -15.93 8.26 10.55
C PRO A 289 -17.29 8.11 9.84
N SER A 290 -18.30 8.84 10.30
CA SER A 290 -19.67 8.77 9.75
C SER A 290 -19.76 9.24 8.29
N THR A 291 -18.87 10.15 7.87
CA THR A 291 -18.78 10.58 6.45
C THR A 291 -18.39 9.43 5.52
N TYR A 292 -17.69 8.44 6.06
CA TYR A 292 -17.19 7.28 5.31
C TYR A 292 -17.93 5.98 5.64
N GLY A 293 -19.03 6.06 6.39
CA GLY A 293 -19.84 4.90 6.79
C GLY A 293 -19.28 4.11 7.98
N PHE A 294 -18.28 4.64 8.70
CA PHE A 294 -17.74 4.00 9.89
C PHE A 294 -18.50 4.45 11.15
N THR A 295 -18.76 3.49 12.04
CA THR A 295 -19.42 3.71 13.34
C THR A 295 -18.50 3.37 14.51
N ALA A 296 -17.46 2.56 14.28
CA ALA A 296 -16.48 2.14 15.28
C ALA A 296 -15.04 2.46 14.82
N PRO A 297 -14.61 3.74 14.90
CA PRO A 297 -13.29 4.16 14.40
C PRO A 297 -12.11 3.75 15.29
N GLU A 298 -12.36 3.32 16.52
CA GLU A 298 -11.32 3.06 17.53
C GLU A 298 -11.20 1.58 17.92
N GLU A 299 -12.24 0.79 17.63
CA GLU A 299 -12.35 -0.63 17.96
C GLU A 299 -12.00 -1.50 16.75
N ALA A 300 -11.28 -2.59 16.99
CA ALA A 300 -11.04 -3.61 15.98
C ALA A 300 -12.31 -4.42 15.70
N CYS A 301 -12.55 -4.85 14.46
CA CYS A 301 -13.67 -5.73 14.19
C CYS A 301 -13.48 -7.12 14.80
N CYS A 302 -12.30 -7.72 14.68
CA CYS A 302 -11.95 -9.06 15.15
C CYS A 302 -10.92 -9.04 16.28
N GLY A 303 -11.21 -9.76 17.36
CA GLY A 303 -10.35 -9.89 18.52
C GLY A 303 -11.17 -10.11 19.79
N LEU A 304 -10.53 -9.96 20.95
CA LEU A 304 -11.18 -10.12 22.26
C LEU A 304 -10.78 -9.00 23.22
N GLY A 305 -11.61 -8.79 24.24
CA GLY A 305 -11.39 -7.81 25.30
C GLY A 305 -11.67 -6.36 24.90
N LYS A 306 -11.12 -5.40 25.66
CA LYS A 306 -11.28 -3.96 25.41
C LYS A 306 -10.85 -3.57 24.00
N LEU A 307 -11.68 -2.80 23.30
CA LEU A 307 -11.50 -2.41 21.88
C LEU A 307 -11.27 -3.59 20.93
N ARG A 308 -11.65 -4.82 21.35
CA ARG A 308 -11.30 -6.10 20.71
C ARG A 308 -9.80 -6.21 20.43
N ALA A 309 -8.99 -5.67 21.33
CA ALA A 309 -7.56 -5.55 21.11
C ALA A 309 -6.67 -6.01 22.28
N GLU A 310 -7.25 -6.58 23.34
CA GLU A 310 -6.45 -7.22 24.40
C GLU A 310 -5.85 -8.54 23.92
N PHE A 311 -6.56 -9.26 23.06
CA PHE A 311 -6.04 -10.45 22.40
C PHE A 311 -6.25 -10.36 20.90
N ALA A 312 -5.29 -10.89 20.15
CA ALA A 312 -5.30 -10.89 18.69
C ALA A 312 -6.54 -11.59 18.12
N CYS A 313 -6.87 -11.28 16.86
CA CYS A 313 -7.82 -12.05 16.07
C CYS A 313 -7.24 -13.45 15.85
N LEU A 314 -7.74 -14.43 16.59
CA LEU A 314 -7.37 -15.84 16.54
C LEU A 314 -8.63 -16.67 16.19
N PRO A 315 -8.49 -17.96 15.86
CA PRO A 315 -9.64 -18.81 15.53
C PRO A 315 -10.71 -18.87 16.63
N ILE A 316 -10.32 -18.66 17.89
CA ILE A 316 -11.22 -18.61 19.05
C ILE A 316 -11.90 -17.25 19.25
N SER A 317 -11.46 -16.21 18.55
CA SER A 317 -11.99 -14.84 18.69
C SER A 317 -13.35 -14.69 18.01
N HIS A 318 -14.04 -13.60 18.32
CA HIS A 318 -15.23 -13.17 17.59
C HIS A 318 -14.88 -11.99 16.69
N TYR A 319 -15.72 -11.74 15.67
CA TYR A 319 -15.63 -10.57 14.81
C TYR A 319 -16.99 -9.86 14.70
N CYS A 320 -16.94 -8.58 14.35
CA CYS A 320 -18.11 -7.72 14.23
C CYS A 320 -19.13 -8.24 13.21
N ALA A 321 -20.42 -7.95 13.44
CA ALA A 321 -21.49 -8.32 12.52
C ALA A 321 -21.36 -7.61 11.16
N ASN A 322 -21.09 -6.29 11.19
CA ASN A 322 -20.87 -5.48 9.99
C ASN A 322 -19.43 -4.95 9.91
N ARG A 323 -18.63 -5.58 9.04
CA ARG A 323 -17.21 -5.25 8.81
C ARG A 323 -17.02 -3.93 8.05
N ASN A 324 -18.02 -3.49 7.30
CA ASN A 324 -17.96 -2.22 6.55
C ASN A 324 -18.06 -0.98 7.44
N GLU A 325 -18.44 -1.16 8.71
CA GLU A 325 -18.56 -0.06 9.69
C GLU A 325 -17.31 0.14 10.56
N HIS A 326 -16.27 -0.69 10.38
CA HIS A 326 -15.04 -0.64 11.16
C HIS A 326 -13.86 -0.20 10.29
N ILE A 327 -13.00 0.65 10.86
CA ILE A 327 -11.74 1.04 10.22
C ILE A 327 -10.74 -0.12 10.31
N PHE A 328 -10.62 -0.72 11.50
CA PHE A 328 -9.64 -1.74 11.80
C PHE A 328 -10.26 -3.14 11.75
N TRP A 329 -9.62 -4.05 11.02
CA TRP A 329 -9.98 -5.46 11.04
C TRP A 329 -9.53 -6.11 12.34
N ASP A 330 -8.28 -5.91 12.73
CA ASP A 330 -7.68 -6.48 13.94
C ASP A 330 -6.91 -5.40 14.73
N LEU A 331 -5.95 -5.84 15.54
CA LEU A 331 -5.06 -5.00 16.35
C LEU A 331 -4.35 -3.87 15.59
N TYR A 332 -4.09 -4.08 14.30
CA TYR A 332 -3.21 -3.23 13.49
C TYR A 332 -3.80 -2.90 12.12
N HIS A 333 -4.43 -3.87 11.49
CA HIS A 333 -4.69 -3.86 10.05
C HIS A 333 -6.05 -3.23 9.72
N PRO A 334 -6.16 -2.55 8.58
CA PRO A 334 -7.43 -2.02 8.09
C PRO A 334 -8.38 -3.15 7.66
N THR A 335 -9.69 -2.85 7.67
CA THR A 335 -10.68 -3.68 6.98
C THR A 335 -10.58 -3.55 5.47
N GLU A 336 -11.11 -4.52 4.73
CA GLU A 336 -11.29 -4.42 3.27
C GLU A 336 -12.00 -3.12 2.87
N ALA A 337 -13.02 -2.69 3.64
CA ALA A 337 -13.75 -1.46 3.40
C ALA A 337 -12.86 -0.21 3.51
N THR A 338 -11.95 -0.20 4.49
CA THR A 338 -10.97 0.86 4.67
C THR A 338 -9.96 0.88 3.54
N ASP A 339 -9.39 -0.28 3.19
CA ASP A 339 -8.42 -0.38 2.09
C ASP A 339 -9.02 0.10 0.76
N ARG A 340 -10.29 -0.20 0.49
CA ARG A 340 -10.99 0.30 -0.70
C ARG A 340 -11.01 1.83 -0.76
N ILE A 341 -11.34 2.50 0.36
CA ILE A 341 -11.37 3.97 0.44
C ILE A 341 -9.97 4.55 0.29
N LEU A 342 -8.96 3.96 0.94
CA LEU A 342 -7.57 4.41 0.82
C LEU A 342 -7.07 4.30 -0.63
N VAL A 343 -7.41 3.21 -1.32
CA VAL A 343 -7.05 3.03 -2.73
C VAL A 343 -7.78 4.03 -3.64
N ASP A 344 -9.02 4.39 -3.34
CA ASP A 344 -9.72 5.46 -4.06
C ASP A 344 -8.98 6.80 -3.90
N PHE A 345 -8.51 7.14 -2.70
CA PHE A 345 -7.67 8.33 -2.49
C PHE A 345 -6.34 8.26 -3.26
N ILE A 346 -5.70 7.10 -3.30
CA ILE A 346 -4.44 6.90 -4.06
C ILE A 346 -4.67 7.05 -5.57
N TYR A 347 -5.74 6.47 -6.10
CA TYR A 347 -5.92 6.29 -7.53
C TYR A 347 -6.14 7.62 -8.27
N ASN A 348 -7.16 8.36 -7.88
CA ASN A 348 -7.56 9.61 -8.54
C ASN A 348 -7.77 10.78 -7.56
N GLY A 349 -7.40 10.61 -6.29
CA GLY A 349 -7.50 11.66 -5.28
C GLY A 349 -6.61 12.87 -5.60
N GLN A 350 -7.00 14.01 -5.05
CA GLN A 350 -6.17 15.23 -5.00
C GLN A 350 -5.65 15.51 -3.58
N GLN A 351 -6.23 14.84 -2.59
CA GLN A 351 -5.84 14.93 -1.19
C GLN A 351 -4.95 13.73 -0.84
N PHE A 352 -4.01 13.92 0.07
CA PHE A 352 -3.08 12.90 0.57
C PHE A 352 -2.10 12.32 -0.45
N VAL A 353 -2.13 12.75 -1.71
CA VAL A 353 -1.17 12.30 -2.74
C VAL A 353 -0.29 13.45 -3.21
N THR A 354 0.99 13.19 -3.45
CA THR A 354 1.93 14.19 -3.97
C THR A 354 3.13 13.50 -4.66
N PRO A 355 3.73 14.07 -5.71
CA PRO A 355 3.32 15.29 -6.43
C PRO A 355 2.13 15.06 -7.38
N ILE A 356 1.85 13.81 -7.73
CA ILE A 356 0.80 13.40 -8.66
C ILE A 356 0.03 12.22 -8.06
N ASN A 357 -1.19 11.94 -8.52
CA ASN A 357 -1.92 10.74 -8.13
C ASN A 357 -1.48 9.50 -8.95
N LEU A 358 -1.95 8.32 -8.58
CA LEU A 358 -1.53 7.09 -9.25
C LEU A 358 -1.97 7.04 -10.71
N GLN A 359 -3.17 7.54 -11.04
CA GLN A 359 -3.64 7.61 -12.43
C GLN A 359 -2.73 8.46 -13.32
N GLN A 360 -2.19 9.57 -12.79
CA GLN A 360 -1.19 10.38 -13.48
C GLN A 360 0.16 9.66 -13.57
N LEU A 361 0.58 8.96 -12.50
CA LEU A 361 1.84 8.22 -12.48
C LEU A 361 1.87 7.09 -13.52
N ILE A 362 0.80 6.28 -13.64
CA ILE A 362 0.78 5.18 -14.62
C ILE A 362 0.90 5.70 -16.06
N ASN A 363 0.34 6.88 -16.33
CA ASN A 363 0.39 7.54 -17.64
C ASN A 363 1.66 8.37 -17.87
N SER A 364 2.53 8.51 -16.86
CA SER A 364 3.77 9.26 -17.03
C SER A 364 4.73 8.50 -17.95
N THR A 365 5.44 9.23 -18.80
CA THR A 365 6.48 8.68 -19.69
C THR A 365 7.78 8.44 -18.97
#